data_AF-A0A7S7P313-F1
#
_entry.id   AF-A0A7S7P313-F1
#
_cell.length_a   1.000
_cell.length_b   1.000
_cell.length_c   1.000
_cell.angle_alpha   90.00
_cell.angle_beta   90.00
_cell.angle_gamma   90.00
#
_symmetry.space_group_name_H-M   'P 1'
#
loop_
_entity.id
_entity.type
_entity.pdbx_description
1 polymer ?
#
loop_
_entity_poly.entity_id
_entity_poly.type
_entity_poly.pdbx_seq_one_letter_code
_entity_poly.pdbx_strand_id
1 'polypeptide(L)'
;MKNLIVPLILALLAGCATGPVGPKIDTTYNAKGQSSRARFLVLHYTVSDNPSSIKILTEKEVSAHYLVTNHAQPIIYRLVDENRAAWHAGNSSWKNYTQLNNSSIGIEIVNPGWTSTPDGGRMFYPFPQAQVEALIPLLKDIVQRHGIAPENVLGHSDIAPQRKQDPGPLFPWARLASEGLILWPDANRVALVRPIFDATLPDMFWFQRKLATHGFAIQQTGMLDPQTRTVLQAFQMKYRPADFSGNPDAETAALLEVLTTPANAPLPVIMPPPVITTPVPLLPPATTPVPAAPVPMPAQPVPVPMPMPTPAQPSPAPSPATPPVPMPAAPPVPAVPASPAVVIAP
;
A
#
# COMPACT_ATOMS: atom_id res chain seq x y z
N MET A 1 -34.30 29.91 -67.84
CA MET A 1 -35.38 29.26 -67.06
C MET A 1 -34.69 28.42 -65.98
N LYS A 2 -34.21 29.01 -64.88
CA LYS A 2 -34.83 29.01 -63.53
C LYS A 2 -35.49 27.68 -63.12
N ASN A 3 -34.74 26.96 -62.26
CA ASN A 3 -35.13 26.21 -61.06
C ASN A 3 -36.39 25.35 -61.10
N LEU A 4 -36.28 24.01 -61.00
CA LEU A 4 -37.29 23.17 -60.32
C LEU A 4 -36.93 21.66 -60.23
N ILE A 5 -35.80 21.28 -59.60
CA ILE A 5 -35.62 19.88 -59.12
C ILE A 5 -34.86 19.87 -57.79
N VAL A 6 -35.42 20.50 -56.76
CA VAL A 6 -35.12 20.20 -55.35
C VAL A 6 -36.43 20.43 -54.61
N PRO A 7 -37.29 19.40 -54.46
CA PRO A 7 -37.40 18.79 -53.14
C PRO A 7 -37.93 17.34 -53.20
N LEU A 8 -37.05 16.33 -53.23
CA LEU A 8 -37.47 14.94 -52.97
C LEU A 8 -36.44 14.14 -52.15
N ILE A 9 -35.56 14.82 -51.40
CA ILE A 9 -34.56 14.18 -50.52
C ILE A 9 -34.71 14.67 -49.06
N LEU A 10 -35.86 15.28 -48.70
CA LEU A 10 -36.09 15.76 -47.32
C LEU A 10 -37.12 14.93 -46.53
N ALA A 11 -37.60 13.80 -47.07
CA ALA A 11 -38.65 12.99 -46.45
C ALA A 11 -38.17 11.67 -45.81
N LEU A 12 -36.86 11.37 -45.79
CA LEU A 12 -36.31 10.10 -45.27
C LEU A 12 -35.57 10.21 -43.92
N LEU A 13 -35.66 11.36 -43.24
CA LEU A 13 -35.03 11.58 -41.93
C LEU A 13 -36.03 11.58 -40.74
N ALA A 14 -37.23 11.02 -40.94
CA ALA A 14 -38.13 10.72 -39.83
C ALA A 14 -37.65 9.45 -39.10
N GLY A 15 -36.45 9.52 -38.50
CA GLY A 15 -36.02 8.54 -37.50
C GLY A 15 -36.94 8.70 -36.29
N CYS A 16 -37.84 7.75 -36.10
CA CYS A 16 -38.65 7.64 -34.89
C CYS A 16 -37.71 7.59 -33.69
N ALA A 17 -37.55 8.72 -33.00
CA ALA A 17 -36.90 8.79 -31.70
C ALA A 17 -37.82 8.09 -30.70
N THR A 18 -37.73 6.77 -30.63
CA THR A 18 -38.22 6.02 -29.48
C THR A 18 -37.44 6.56 -28.27
N GLY A 19 -38.15 7.27 -27.39
CA GLY A 19 -37.57 7.77 -26.15
C GLY A 19 -36.90 6.62 -25.39
N PRO A 20 -35.88 6.90 -24.57
CA PRO A 20 -35.07 5.87 -23.93
C PRO A 20 -35.97 4.84 -23.23
N VAL A 21 -35.82 3.58 -23.62
CA VAL A 21 -36.48 2.44 -22.97
C VAL A 21 -35.80 2.28 -21.60
N GLY A 22 -36.44 2.83 -20.56
CA GLY A 22 -35.89 2.82 -19.21
C GLY A 22 -36.68 3.72 -18.25
N PRO A 23 -36.36 3.66 -16.94
CA PRO A 23 -36.96 4.56 -15.98
C PRO A 23 -36.65 6.02 -16.32
N LYS A 24 -37.60 6.93 -16.08
CA LYS A 24 -37.33 8.37 -16.11
C LYS A 24 -36.51 8.75 -14.88
N ILE A 25 -35.21 8.97 -15.08
CA ILE A 25 -34.30 9.44 -14.03
C ILE A 25 -34.27 10.97 -14.08
N ASP A 26 -34.66 11.63 -12.99
CA ASP A 26 -34.53 13.08 -12.83
C ASP A 26 -33.11 13.40 -12.33
N THR A 27 -32.34 14.13 -13.14
CA THR A 27 -30.94 14.51 -12.86
C THR A 27 -30.79 16.02 -12.56
N THR A 28 -31.88 16.70 -12.20
CA THR A 28 -31.89 18.14 -11.87
C THR A 28 -30.95 18.50 -10.73
N TYR A 29 -30.74 17.59 -9.78
CA TYR A 29 -29.92 17.81 -8.60
C TYR A 29 -28.65 16.94 -8.64
N ASN A 30 -27.51 17.53 -8.29
CA ASN A 30 -26.24 16.82 -8.14
C ASN A 30 -25.67 17.03 -6.73
N ALA A 31 -25.23 15.94 -6.09
CA ALA A 31 -24.63 16.00 -4.78
C ALA A 31 -23.22 16.61 -4.83
N LYS A 32 -22.92 17.52 -3.89
CA LYS A 32 -21.55 18.02 -3.68
C LYS A 32 -20.63 16.96 -3.05
N GLY A 33 -21.19 16.09 -2.20
CA GLY A 33 -20.46 15.02 -1.50
C GLY A 33 -20.21 13.82 -2.40
N GLN A 34 -19.29 13.94 -3.35
CA GLN A 34 -18.85 12.85 -4.22
C GLN A 34 -17.34 12.94 -4.48
N SER A 35 -16.73 11.82 -4.86
CA SER A 35 -15.33 11.72 -5.25
C SER A 35 -15.15 10.64 -6.31
N SER A 36 -13.95 10.54 -6.87
CA SER A 36 -13.63 9.43 -7.76
C SER A 36 -13.69 8.07 -7.05
N ARG A 37 -14.05 7.02 -7.79
CA ARG A 37 -13.94 5.63 -7.33
C ARG A 37 -12.51 5.12 -7.38
N ALA A 38 -11.70 5.60 -8.33
CA ALA A 38 -10.28 5.30 -8.37
C ALA A 38 -9.56 6.15 -7.32
N ARG A 39 -8.97 5.47 -6.32
CA ARG A 39 -8.25 6.04 -5.20
C ARG A 39 -6.76 5.72 -5.24
N PHE A 40 -6.39 4.64 -5.94
CA PHE A 40 -5.02 4.15 -6.06
C PHE A 40 -4.57 4.10 -7.51
N LEU A 41 -3.26 4.15 -7.72
CA LEU A 41 -2.60 3.81 -8.96
C LEU A 41 -1.57 2.72 -8.65
N VAL A 42 -1.65 1.59 -9.35
CA VAL A 42 -0.76 0.43 -9.11
C VAL A 42 0.06 0.14 -10.34
N LEU A 43 1.38 0.11 -10.17
CA LEU A 43 2.38 -0.13 -11.21
C LEU A 43 2.85 -1.59 -11.20
N HIS A 44 2.96 -2.17 -12.39
CA HIS A 44 3.33 -3.56 -12.64
C HIS A 44 4.43 -3.64 -13.71
N TYR A 45 5.10 -4.78 -13.80
CA TYR A 45 5.79 -5.19 -15.02
C TYR A 45 5.17 -6.48 -15.57
N THR A 46 5.35 -6.72 -16.86
CA THR A 46 4.66 -7.83 -17.55
C THR A 46 5.38 -9.19 -17.48
N VAL A 47 6.69 -9.23 -17.21
CA VAL A 47 7.53 -10.45 -17.36
C VAL A 47 7.44 -11.03 -18.78
N SER A 48 7.29 -10.15 -19.79
CA SER A 48 7.02 -10.58 -21.16
C SER A 48 7.42 -9.52 -22.19
N ASP A 49 7.29 -9.85 -23.48
CA ASP A 49 7.45 -8.94 -24.61
C ASP A 49 6.15 -8.19 -24.97
N ASN A 50 6.19 -7.23 -25.90
CA ASN A 50 4.99 -6.43 -26.25
C ASN A 50 3.85 -7.30 -26.82
N PRO A 51 4.04 -8.14 -27.86
CA PRO A 51 2.96 -8.97 -28.40
C PRO A 51 2.31 -9.89 -27.35
N SER A 52 3.13 -10.56 -26.54
CA SER A 52 2.65 -11.49 -25.52
C SER A 52 1.92 -10.76 -24.40
N SER A 53 2.43 -9.59 -23.97
CA SER A 53 1.77 -8.76 -22.95
C SER A 53 0.40 -8.28 -23.41
N ILE A 54 0.27 -7.82 -24.67
CA ILE A 54 -1.01 -7.41 -25.25
C ILE A 54 -1.98 -8.59 -25.20
N LYS A 55 -1.58 -9.75 -25.73
CA LYS A 55 -2.41 -10.95 -25.77
C LYS A 55 -2.88 -11.39 -24.38
N ILE A 56 -1.97 -11.41 -23.40
CA ILE A 56 -2.30 -11.80 -22.03
C ILE A 56 -3.33 -10.84 -21.43
N LEU A 57 -3.11 -9.53 -21.57
CA LEU A 57 -3.95 -8.50 -20.94
C LEU A 57 -5.29 -8.26 -21.63
N THR A 58 -5.50 -8.81 -22.84
CA THR A 58 -6.76 -8.68 -23.59
C THR A 58 -7.53 -9.99 -23.74
N GLU A 59 -6.87 -11.15 -23.72
CA GLU A 59 -7.49 -12.45 -24.01
C GLU A 59 -7.47 -13.44 -22.84
N LYS A 60 -6.83 -13.11 -21.71
CA LYS A 60 -6.75 -13.98 -20.51
C LYS A 60 -7.49 -13.38 -19.32
N GLU A 61 -7.43 -14.07 -18.19
CA GLU A 61 -8.14 -13.71 -16.94
C GLU A 61 -7.42 -12.65 -16.09
N VAL A 62 -6.52 -11.88 -16.72
CA VAL A 62 -5.85 -10.71 -16.12
C VAL A 62 -5.91 -9.55 -17.11
N SER A 63 -5.99 -8.33 -16.60
CA SER A 63 -6.04 -7.13 -17.43
C SER A 63 -5.51 -5.92 -16.67
N ALA A 64 -5.11 -4.89 -17.41
CA ALA A 64 -4.74 -3.59 -16.86
C ALA A 64 -5.50 -2.49 -17.60
N HIS A 65 -5.57 -1.31 -17.00
CA HIS A 65 -6.18 -0.16 -17.67
C HIS A 65 -5.27 0.32 -18.79
N TYR A 66 -3.97 0.38 -18.51
CA TYR A 66 -2.95 0.81 -19.46
C TYR A 66 -1.82 -0.21 -19.60
N LEU A 67 -1.26 -0.29 -20.81
CA LEU A 67 -0.02 -1.01 -21.11
C LEU A 67 0.97 -0.04 -21.78
N VAL A 68 2.18 0.08 -21.21
CA VAL A 68 3.27 0.89 -21.76
C VAL A 68 4.33 -0.02 -22.39
N THR A 69 4.44 0.02 -23.72
CA THR A 69 5.41 -0.79 -24.48
C THR A 69 6.86 -0.36 -24.26
N ASN A 70 7.81 -1.23 -24.60
CA ASN A 70 9.26 -0.95 -24.50
C ASN A 70 9.94 -0.62 -25.84
N HIS A 71 9.15 -0.23 -26.86
CA HIS A 71 9.68 0.24 -28.13
C HIS A 71 10.52 1.52 -27.97
N ALA A 72 11.38 1.83 -28.94
CA ALA A 72 12.16 3.08 -28.94
C ALA A 72 11.25 4.33 -28.90
N GLN A 73 10.06 4.24 -29.50
CA GLN A 73 8.94 5.17 -29.30
C GLN A 73 7.80 4.41 -28.61
N PRO A 74 7.65 4.51 -27.29
CA PRO A 74 6.63 3.78 -26.56
C PRO A 74 5.22 4.16 -27.00
N ILE A 75 4.42 3.14 -27.29
CA ILE A 75 2.97 3.23 -27.41
C ILE A 75 2.35 2.93 -26.05
N ILE A 76 1.36 3.73 -25.67
CA ILE A 76 0.49 3.52 -24.51
C ILE A 76 -0.85 3.01 -25.02
N TYR A 77 -1.21 1.78 -24.69
CA TYR A 77 -2.54 1.24 -24.98
C TYR A 77 -3.45 1.44 -23.77
N ARG A 78 -4.69 1.88 -23.99
CA ARG A 78 -5.77 1.76 -23.01
C ARG A 78 -6.55 0.49 -23.31
N LEU A 79 -6.44 -0.51 -22.44
CA LEU A 79 -7.06 -1.84 -22.64
C LEU A 79 -8.39 -1.97 -21.90
N VAL A 80 -8.55 -1.28 -20.78
CA VAL A 80 -9.79 -1.22 -20.00
C VAL A 80 -10.11 0.24 -19.67
N ASP A 81 -11.35 0.65 -19.88
CA ASP A 81 -11.82 1.99 -19.48
C ASP A 81 -11.73 2.15 -17.95
N GLU A 82 -11.27 3.30 -17.48
CA GLU A 82 -11.07 3.58 -16.04
C GLU A 82 -12.36 3.62 -15.21
N ASN A 83 -13.53 3.62 -15.85
CA ASN A 83 -14.83 3.48 -15.18
C ASN A 83 -15.21 2.01 -14.92
N ARG A 84 -14.37 1.06 -15.36
CA ARG A 84 -14.48 -0.38 -15.09
C ARG A 84 -13.31 -0.84 -14.23
N ALA A 85 -13.50 -1.96 -13.54
CA ALA A 85 -12.41 -2.61 -12.83
C ALA A 85 -11.61 -3.51 -13.80
N ALA A 86 -10.33 -3.20 -14.00
CA ALA A 86 -9.37 -4.15 -14.55
C ALA A 86 -8.90 -5.16 -13.49
N TRP A 87 -8.41 -6.33 -13.92
CA TRP A 87 -8.02 -7.42 -13.04
C TRP A 87 -6.49 -7.53 -12.92
N HIS A 88 -5.87 -6.59 -12.19
CA HIS A 88 -4.41 -6.48 -12.07
C HIS A 88 -3.89 -6.71 -10.65
N ALA A 89 -4.57 -6.19 -9.62
CA ALA A 89 -4.11 -6.25 -8.23
C ALA A 89 -4.29 -7.64 -7.60
N GLY A 90 -5.43 -8.31 -7.86
CA GLY A 90 -5.79 -9.58 -7.22
C GLY A 90 -5.98 -9.44 -5.70
N ASN A 91 -5.69 -10.50 -4.93
CA ASN A 91 -5.65 -10.40 -3.47
C ASN A 91 -4.56 -9.39 -3.06
N SER A 92 -4.99 -8.29 -2.46
CA SER A 92 -4.20 -7.09 -2.25
C SER A 92 -4.75 -6.26 -1.10
N SER A 93 -3.87 -5.49 -0.46
CA SER A 93 -4.21 -4.61 0.65
C SER A 93 -3.26 -3.43 0.75
N TRP A 94 -3.78 -2.25 1.07
CA TRP A 94 -2.98 -1.07 1.41
C TRP A 94 -3.71 -0.22 2.42
N LYS A 95 -3.06 0.08 3.55
CA LYS A 95 -3.68 0.71 4.72
C LYS A 95 -4.93 -0.09 5.12
N ASN A 96 -6.09 0.57 5.21
CA ASN A 96 -7.35 -0.06 5.58
C ASN A 96 -8.17 -0.56 4.36
N TYR A 97 -7.57 -0.61 3.18
CA TYR A 97 -8.24 -1.04 1.94
C TYR A 97 -7.77 -2.42 1.53
N THR A 98 -8.70 -3.21 0.99
CA THR A 98 -8.44 -4.56 0.44
C THR A 98 -9.08 -4.69 -0.95
N GLN A 99 -8.67 -5.68 -1.74
CA GLN A 99 -9.24 -5.95 -3.07
C GLN A 99 -9.14 -4.74 -4.01
N LEU A 100 -7.92 -4.23 -4.20
CA LEU A 100 -7.70 -2.90 -4.76
C LEU A 100 -8.19 -2.72 -6.20
N ASN A 101 -8.38 -3.80 -6.99
CA ASN A 101 -8.93 -3.76 -8.36
C ASN A 101 -10.12 -2.79 -8.53
N ASN A 102 -11.04 -2.76 -7.55
CA ASN A 102 -12.27 -1.98 -7.63
C ASN A 102 -12.09 -0.49 -7.33
N SER A 103 -10.89 -0.08 -6.93
CA SER A 103 -10.57 1.28 -6.51
C SER A 103 -9.21 1.75 -7.03
N SER A 104 -8.64 1.06 -8.01
CA SER A 104 -7.32 1.37 -8.54
C SER A 104 -7.30 1.42 -10.06
N ILE A 105 -6.49 2.32 -10.59
CA ILE A 105 -6.01 2.25 -11.97
C ILE A 105 -4.72 1.42 -12.00
N GLY A 106 -4.62 0.52 -12.97
CA GLY A 106 -3.53 -0.44 -13.10
C GLY A 106 -2.77 -0.19 -14.39
N ILE A 107 -1.46 -0.06 -14.29
CA ILE A 107 -0.57 0.20 -15.43
C ILE A 107 0.47 -0.92 -15.50
N GLU A 108 0.43 -1.65 -16.60
CA GLU A 108 1.43 -2.66 -16.94
C GLU A 108 2.53 -2.02 -17.79
N ILE A 109 3.78 -2.33 -17.46
CA ILE A 109 4.95 -1.78 -18.15
C ILE A 109 5.73 -2.95 -18.73
N VAL A 110 5.92 -2.98 -20.05
CA VAL A 110 6.60 -4.10 -20.69
C VAL A 110 8.05 -4.12 -20.23
N ASN A 111 8.39 -5.11 -19.41
CA ASN A 111 9.72 -5.34 -18.87
C ASN A 111 9.86 -6.83 -18.50
N PRO A 112 11.01 -7.48 -18.77
CA PRO A 112 11.21 -8.89 -18.48
C PRO A 112 11.17 -9.27 -16.98
N GLY A 113 11.22 -8.29 -16.07
CA GLY A 113 11.25 -8.50 -14.63
C GLY A 113 12.67 -8.85 -14.16
N TRP A 114 12.89 -10.12 -13.85
CA TRP A 114 14.19 -10.63 -13.41
C TRP A 114 14.43 -12.07 -13.88
N THR A 115 15.71 -12.46 -13.95
CA THR A 115 16.15 -13.84 -14.21
C THR A 115 17.06 -14.33 -13.08
N SER A 116 17.04 -15.64 -12.82
CA SER A 116 17.92 -16.24 -11.82
C SER A 116 19.38 -16.17 -12.27
N THR A 117 20.28 -15.85 -11.35
CA THR A 117 21.72 -15.90 -11.59
C THR A 117 22.29 -17.26 -11.16
N PRO A 118 23.47 -17.68 -11.66
CA PRO A 118 24.04 -19.01 -11.36
C PRO A 118 24.31 -19.28 -9.87
N ASP A 119 24.52 -18.23 -9.08
CA ASP A 119 24.70 -18.26 -7.62
C ASP A 119 23.37 -18.31 -6.84
N GLY A 120 22.23 -18.44 -7.53
CA GLY A 120 20.90 -18.47 -6.92
C GLY A 120 20.31 -17.09 -6.61
N GLY A 121 20.99 -16.01 -7.03
CA GLY A 121 20.49 -14.65 -6.94
C GLY A 121 19.49 -14.28 -8.04
N ARG A 122 19.21 -12.98 -8.17
CA ARG A 122 18.29 -12.40 -9.17
C ARG A 122 18.94 -11.22 -9.88
N MET A 123 18.91 -11.23 -11.21
CA MET A 123 19.26 -10.08 -12.04
C MET A 123 17.97 -9.42 -12.55
N PHE A 124 17.73 -8.16 -12.17
CA PHE A 124 16.59 -7.38 -12.65
C PHE A 124 16.93 -6.64 -13.95
N TYR A 125 15.93 -6.38 -14.79
CA TYR A 125 16.09 -5.64 -16.04
C TYR A 125 15.67 -4.17 -15.88
N PRO A 126 16.48 -3.20 -16.34
CA PRO A 126 16.14 -1.79 -16.24
C PRO A 126 14.99 -1.42 -17.18
N PHE A 127 14.31 -0.31 -16.87
CA PHE A 127 13.30 0.28 -17.73
C PHE A 127 13.95 1.27 -18.71
N PRO A 128 13.71 1.15 -20.03
CA PRO A 128 14.21 2.12 -21.01
C PRO A 128 13.78 3.56 -20.68
N GLN A 129 14.69 4.52 -20.85
CA GLN A 129 14.40 5.93 -20.54
C GLN A 129 13.16 6.46 -21.27
N ALA A 130 13.01 6.17 -22.56
CA ALA A 130 11.83 6.57 -23.33
C ALA A 130 10.52 6.03 -22.73
N GLN A 131 10.53 4.81 -22.17
CA GLN A 131 9.37 4.22 -21.51
C GLN A 131 8.98 4.98 -20.23
N VAL A 132 9.98 5.39 -19.45
CA VAL A 132 9.78 6.20 -18.23
C VAL A 132 9.27 7.60 -18.59
N GLU A 133 9.82 8.20 -19.65
CA GLU A 133 9.38 9.51 -20.16
C GLU A 133 7.95 9.50 -20.70
N ALA A 134 7.51 8.40 -21.32
CA ALA A 134 6.11 8.21 -21.71
C ALA A 134 5.18 7.96 -20.51
N LEU A 135 5.67 7.25 -19.49
CA LEU A 135 4.90 6.91 -18.29
C LEU A 135 4.58 8.14 -17.44
N ILE A 136 5.53 9.05 -17.22
CA ILE A 136 5.36 10.18 -16.28
C ILE A 136 4.13 11.07 -16.63
N PRO A 137 3.94 11.53 -17.88
CA PRO A 137 2.75 12.30 -18.25
C PRO A 137 1.44 11.53 -18.04
N LEU A 138 1.42 10.22 -18.33
CA LEU A 138 0.26 9.36 -18.08
C LEU A 138 -0.07 9.32 -16.59
N LEU A 139 0.92 9.13 -15.72
CA LEU A 139 0.72 9.13 -14.27
C LEU A 139 0.18 10.48 -13.77
N LYS A 140 0.75 11.60 -14.23
CA LYS A 140 0.30 12.95 -13.84
C LYS A 140 -1.15 13.19 -14.23
N ASP A 141 -1.52 12.81 -15.46
CA ASP A 141 -2.90 12.93 -15.95
C ASP A 141 -3.89 12.10 -15.10
N ILE A 142 -3.60 10.82 -14.86
CA ILE A 142 -4.48 9.95 -14.05
C ILE A 142 -4.59 10.48 -12.61
N VAL A 143 -3.45 10.82 -11.99
CA VAL A 143 -3.41 11.35 -10.62
C VAL A 143 -4.24 12.63 -10.50
N GLN A 144 -4.10 13.56 -11.44
CA GLN A 144 -4.87 14.80 -11.45
C GLN A 144 -6.36 14.55 -11.67
N ARG A 145 -6.74 13.74 -12.67
CA ARG A 145 -8.15 13.48 -13.01
C ARG A 145 -8.92 12.78 -11.88
N HIS A 146 -8.25 11.89 -11.14
CA HIS A 146 -8.88 11.13 -10.06
C HIS A 146 -8.64 11.70 -8.66
N GLY A 147 -7.72 12.67 -8.51
CA GLY A 147 -7.33 13.21 -7.20
C GLY A 147 -6.63 12.16 -6.33
N ILE A 148 -5.78 11.33 -6.94
CA ILE A 148 -5.06 10.26 -6.23
C ILE A 148 -3.98 10.89 -5.36
N ALA A 149 -3.99 10.59 -4.06
CA ALA A 149 -2.97 11.09 -3.14
C ALA A 149 -1.59 10.43 -3.43
N PRO A 150 -0.45 11.12 -3.25
CA PRO A 150 0.88 10.58 -3.56
C PRO A 150 1.22 9.27 -2.84
N GLU A 151 0.72 9.06 -1.62
CA GLU A 151 0.85 7.79 -0.87
C GLU A 151 0.10 6.60 -1.47
N ASN A 152 -0.75 6.82 -2.48
CA ASN A 152 -1.60 5.84 -3.12
C ASN A 152 -1.13 5.50 -4.54
N VAL A 153 0.05 5.99 -4.94
CA VAL A 153 0.78 5.56 -6.13
C VAL A 153 1.79 4.49 -5.71
N LEU A 154 1.50 3.24 -6.07
CA LEU A 154 2.04 2.04 -5.45
C LEU A 154 2.59 1.07 -6.49
N GLY A 155 3.52 0.21 -6.08
CA GLY A 155 3.88 -0.99 -6.83
C GLY A 155 2.94 -2.15 -6.49
N HIS A 156 2.93 -3.20 -7.32
CA HIS A 156 2.22 -4.43 -6.95
C HIS A 156 2.84 -5.08 -5.70
N SER A 157 4.15 -4.93 -5.52
CA SER A 157 4.90 -5.34 -4.32
C SER A 157 4.45 -4.64 -3.05
N ASP A 158 4.01 -3.38 -3.13
CA ASP A 158 3.51 -2.64 -1.96
C ASP A 158 2.21 -3.26 -1.43
N ILE A 159 1.33 -3.70 -2.33
CA ILE A 159 -0.03 -4.14 -2.00
C ILE A 159 -0.16 -5.66 -1.87
N ALA A 160 0.82 -6.42 -2.36
CA ALA A 160 0.86 -7.88 -2.32
C ALA A 160 2.28 -8.43 -2.07
N PRO A 161 3.00 -7.97 -1.02
CA PRO A 161 4.43 -8.26 -0.81
C PRO A 161 4.75 -9.75 -0.66
N GLN A 162 3.78 -10.56 -0.22
CA GLN A 162 3.96 -12.01 -0.09
C GLN A 162 3.96 -12.76 -1.43
N ARG A 163 3.50 -12.13 -2.51
CA ARG A 163 3.25 -12.77 -3.81
C ARG A 163 3.93 -12.06 -4.96
N LYS A 164 4.14 -10.75 -4.85
CA LYS A 164 4.52 -9.87 -5.96
C LYS A 164 5.73 -9.04 -5.60
N GLN A 165 6.55 -8.78 -6.61
CA GLN A 165 7.82 -8.04 -6.49
C GLN A 165 7.90 -6.87 -7.48
N ASP A 166 6.99 -6.82 -8.43
CA ASP A 166 6.89 -5.78 -9.44
C ASP A 166 6.42 -4.44 -8.84
N PRO A 167 6.92 -3.30 -9.36
CA PRO A 167 7.78 -3.18 -10.55
C PRO A 167 9.30 -3.39 -10.30
N GLY A 168 9.69 -3.86 -9.11
CA GLY A 168 11.06 -4.24 -8.78
C GLY A 168 12.00 -3.07 -8.43
N PRO A 169 13.25 -3.38 -8.04
CA PRO A 169 14.22 -2.40 -7.52
C PRO A 169 14.80 -1.48 -8.60
N LEU A 170 14.70 -1.86 -9.89
CA LEU A 170 15.18 -1.03 -10.99
C LEU A 170 14.10 -0.08 -11.54
N PHE A 171 12.88 -0.11 -10.98
CA PHE A 171 11.87 0.88 -11.30
C PHE A 171 12.27 2.24 -10.70
N PRO A 172 12.23 3.34 -11.47
CA PRO A 172 12.82 4.61 -11.05
C PRO A 172 11.88 5.41 -10.12
N TRP A 173 11.59 4.89 -8.92
CA TRP A 173 10.71 5.55 -7.95
C TRP A 173 11.17 6.97 -7.58
N ALA A 174 12.48 7.18 -7.39
CA ALA A 174 13.04 8.50 -7.13
C ALA A 174 12.74 9.52 -8.25
N ARG A 175 12.63 9.07 -9.50
CA ARG A 175 12.21 9.93 -10.62
C ARG A 175 10.76 10.36 -10.45
N LEU A 176 9.84 9.45 -10.12
CA LEU A 176 8.45 9.80 -9.83
C LEU A 176 8.33 10.78 -8.66
N ALA A 177 9.15 10.60 -7.61
CA ALA A 177 9.21 11.51 -6.48
C ALA A 177 9.62 12.93 -6.90
N SER A 178 10.64 13.06 -7.77
CA SER A 178 11.07 14.36 -8.30
C SER A 178 9.99 15.08 -9.13
N GLU A 179 9.01 14.32 -9.62
CA GLU A 179 7.85 14.82 -10.37
C GLU A 179 6.63 15.09 -9.47
N GLY A 180 6.75 14.90 -8.16
CA GLY A 180 5.69 15.10 -7.17
C GLY A 180 4.61 14.01 -7.13
N LEU A 181 4.86 12.85 -7.75
CA LEU A 181 3.84 11.79 -7.90
C LEU A 181 3.74 10.85 -6.70
N ILE A 182 4.79 10.74 -5.89
CA ILE A 182 4.85 9.82 -4.74
C ILE A 182 5.44 10.52 -3.51
N LEU A 183 5.15 9.97 -2.34
CA LEU A 183 5.90 10.31 -1.13
C LEU A 183 7.32 9.73 -1.20
N TRP A 184 8.29 10.52 -0.78
CA TRP A 184 9.70 10.13 -0.72
C TRP A 184 10.32 10.65 0.58
N PRO A 185 11.19 9.87 1.24
CA PRO A 185 11.82 10.33 2.48
C PRO A 185 12.75 11.52 2.20
N ASP A 186 12.68 12.53 3.08
CA ASP A 186 13.63 13.64 3.07
C ASP A 186 15.02 13.13 3.47
N ALA A 187 15.99 13.28 2.56
CA ALA A 187 17.34 12.75 2.73
C ALA A 187 18.08 13.38 3.92
N ASN A 188 17.84 14.66 4.23
CA ASN A 188 18.46 15.33 5.37
C ASN A 188 17.90 14.77 6.68
N ARG A 189 16.59 14.55 6.76
CA ARG A 189 15.95 13.91 7.93
C ARG A 189 16.44 12.48 8.12
N VAL A 190 16.61 11.71 7.04
CA VAL A 190 17.16 10.35 7.11
C VAL A 190 18.59 10.38 7.65
N ALA A 191 19.43 11.29 7.15
CA ALA A 191 20.81 11.45 7.61
C ALA A 191 20.91 11.86 9.09
N LEU A 192 19.97 12.67 9.59
CA LEU A 192 19.91 13.06 11.01
C LEU A 192 19.54 11.90 11.94
N VAL A 193 18.66 10.99 11.49
CA VAL A 193 18.11 9.92 12.33
C VAL A 193 18.95 8.64 12.25
N ARG A 194 19.58 8.35 11.10
CA ARG A 194 20.33 7.11 10.88
C ARG A 194 21.35 6.79 11.99
N PRO A 195 22.16 7.74 12.50
CA PRO A 195 23.14 7.43 13.54
C PRO A 195 22.52 6.94 14.86
N ILE A 196 21.24 7.26 15.14
CA ILE A 196 20.49 6.71 16.29
C ILE A 196 20.33 5.20 16.12
N PHE A 197 19.93 4.76 14.93
CA PHE A 197 19.69 3.35 14.64
C PHE A 197 20.97 2.57 14.35
N ASP A 198 22.06 3.25 13.94
CA ASP A 198 23.39 2.64 13.90
C ASP A 198 23.88 2.29 15.32
N ALA A 199 23.61 3.16 16.31
CA ALA A 199 23.96 2.91 17.70
C ALA A 199 23.07 1.84 18.35
N THR A 200 21.77 1.81 18.03
CA THR A 200 20.84 0.80 18.54
C THR A 200 19.74 0.53 17.53
N LEU A 201 19.83 -0.62 16.88
CA LEU A 201 18.79 -1.08 15.95
C LEU A 201 17.51 -1.42 16.73
N PRO A 202 16.32 -0.96 16.29
CA PRO A 202 15.06 -1.30 16.93
C PRO A 202 14.73 -2.79 16.86
N ASP A 203 13.87 -3.25 17.77
CA ASP A 203 13.32 -4.60 17.73
C ASP A 203 12.35 -4.81 16.56
N MET A 204 11.96 -6.06 16.32
CA MET A 204 11.10 -6.37 15.17
C MET A 204 9.65 -5.87 15.34
N PHE A 205 9.16 -5.73 16.58
CA PHE A 205 7.86 -5.10 16.80
C PHE A 205 7.85 -3.67 16.32
N TRP A 206 8.95 -2.94 16.48
CA TRP A 206 9.09 -1.59 15.97
C TRP A 206 9.02 -1.57 14.43
N PHE A 207 9.78 -2.43 13.75
CA PHE A 207 9.77 -2.51 12.28
C PHE A 207 8.39 -2.85 11.74
N GLN A 208 7.74 -3.88 12.28
CA GLN A 208 6.41 -4.30 11.86
C GLN A 208 5.36 -3.21 12.10
N ARG A 209 5.43 -2.49 13.23
CA ARG A 209 4.54 -1.35 13.52
C ARG A 209 4.75 -0.19 12.54
N LYS A 210 5.99 0.13 12.20
CA LYS A 210 6.32 1.19 11.24
C LYS A 210 5.90 0.82 9.81
N LEU A 211 6.11 -0.42 9.39
CA LEU A 211 5.61 -0.93 8.10
C LEU A 211 4.08 -0.89 8.03
N ALA A 212 3.39 -1.28 9.09
CA ALA A 212 1.93 -1.17 9.19
C ALA A 212 1.46 0.29 9.13
N THR A 213 2.15 1.19 9.83
CA THR A 213 1.86 2.64 9.80
C THR A 213 2.07 3.23 8.41
N HIS A 214 3.10 2.78 7.68
CA HIS A 214 3.34 3.18 6.30
C HIS A 214 2.19 2.76 5.37
N GLY A 215 1.67 1.54 5.56
CA GLY A 215 0.49 1.05 4.85
C GLY A 215 0.49 -0.44 4.54
N PHE A 216 1.55 -1.18 4.87
CA PHE A 216 1.60 -2.62 4.60
C PHE A 216 0.64 -3.40 5.51
N ALA A 217 -0.04 -4.39 4.94
CA ALA A 217 -0.70 -5.42 5.75
C ALA A 217 0.35 -6.40 6.27
N ILE A 218 0.57 -6.39 7.59
CA ILE A 218 1.58 -7.21 8.26
C ILE A 218 1.14 -7.52 9.69
N GLN A 219 1.43 -8.72 10.18
CA GLN A 219 1.15 -9.10 11.56
C GLN A 219 2.24 -8.64 12.54
N GLN A 220 1.78 -8.23 13.72
CA GLN A 220 2.50 -7.86 14.94
C GLN A 220 3.29 -8.99 15.63
N THR A 221 4.12 -9.81 14.96
CA THR A 221 4.66 -11.06 15.58
C THR A 221 5.88 -10.87 16.48
N GLY A 222 6.63 -9.77 16.31
CA GLY A 222 7.89 -9.54 17.02
C GLY A 222 9.08 -10.39 16.53
N MET A 223 8.92 -11.16 15.46
CA MET A 223 9.96 -12.03 14.89
C MET A 223 10.27 -11.66 13.44
N LEU A 224 11.52 -11.87 12.99
CA LEU A 224 11.89 -11.79 11.57
C LEU A 224 11.41 -13.05 10.84
N ASP A 225 10.10 -13.23 10.81
CA ASP A 225 9.42 -14.32 10.13
C ASP A 225 9.37 -14.08 8.60
N PRO A 226 8.95 -15.09 7.80
CA PRO A 226 8.90 -14.94 6.35
C PRO A 226 8.04 -13.75 5.87
N GLN A 227 6.91 -13.44 6.53
CA GLN A 227 6.09 -12.29 6.15
C GLN A 227 6.82 -10.97 6.36
N THR A 228 7.57 -10.85 7.45
CA THR A 228 8.27 -9.62 7.80
C THR A 228 9.42 -9.38 6.82
N ARG A 229 10.16 -10.45 6.48
CA ARG A 229 11.25 -10.38 5.50
C ARG A 229 10.77 -9.95 4.12
N THR A 230 9.67 -10.50 3.62
CA THR A 230 9.13 -10.14 2.29
C THR A 230 8.56 -8.72 2.26
N VAL A 231 7.92 -8.26 3.34
CA VAL A 231 7.45 -6.87 3.46
C VAL A 231 8.63 -5.90 3.53
N LEU A 232 9.68 -6.21 4.30
CA LEU A 232 10.92 -5.42 4.33
C LEU A 232 11.56 -5.37 2.94
N GLN A 233 11.64 -6.50 2.24
CA GLN A 233 12.15 -6.55 0.87
C GLN A 233 11.34 -5.66 -0.08
N ALA A 234 10.00 -5.69 -0.02
CA ALA A 234 9.16 -4.83 -0.86
C ALA A 234 9.41 -3.33 -0.58
N PHE A 235 9.47 -2.95 0.70
CA PHE A 235 9.81 -1.58 1.11
C PHE A 235 11.21 -1.16 0.62
N GLN A 236 12.20 -2.04 0.80
CA GLN A 236 13.58 -1.78 0.38
C GLN A 236 13.71 -1.69 -1.15
N MET A 237 13.05 -2.56 -1.93
CA MET A 237 13.02 -2.44 -3.39
C MET A 237 12.54 -1.05 -3.85
N LYS A 238 11.63 -0.42 -3.11
CA LYS A 238 11.10 0.90 -3.43
C LYS A 238 12.00 2.05 -2.98
N TYR A 239 12.44 2.04 -1.71
CA TYR A 239 13.11 3.20 -1.10
C TYR A 239 14.63 3.04 -0.92
N ARG A 240 15.15 1.81 -1.02
CA ARG A 240 16.58 1.47 -0.83
C ARG A 240 17.01 0.31 -1.74
N PRO A 241 16.94 0.46 -3.08
CA PRO A 241 17.17 -0.65 -4.00
C PRO A 241 18.63 -1.16 -4.05
N ALA A 242 19.57 -0.47 -3.38
CA ALA A 242 20.95 -0.95 -3.26
C ALA A 242 21.07 -2.22 -2.41
N ASP A 243 20.19 -2.42 -1.42
CA ASP A 243 20.07 -3.66 -0.67
C ASP A 243 18.62 -3.86 -0.21
N PHE A 244 18.01 -4.88 -0.81
CA PHE A 244 16.64 -5.35 -0.62
C PHE A 244 16.61 -6.81 -0.15
N SER A 245 17.60 -7.22 0.64
CA SER A 245 17.70 -8.56 1.23
C SER A 245 16.55 -8.91 2.19
N GLY A 246 15.75 -7.91 2.60
CA GLY A 246 14.71 -8.05 3.63
C GLY A 246 15.28 -8.17 5.04
N ASN A 247 16.58 -7.90 5.22
CA ASN A 247 17.18 -7.79 6.55
C ASN A 247 16.92 -6.38 7.11
N PRO A 248 16.55 -6.26 8.40
CA PRO A 248 16.46 -4.96 9.05
C PRO A 248 17.86 -4.35 9.23
N ASP A 249 17.97 -3.06 8.98
CA ASP A 249 19.18 -2.28 9.24
C ASP A 249 18.84 -0.82 9.59
N ALA A 250 19.86 -0.06 9.99
CA ALA A 250 19.70 1.32 10.45
C ALA A 250 19.17 2.25 9.36
N GLU A 251 19.54 2.01 8.10
CA GLU A 251 19.07 2.81 6.97
C GLU A 251 17.59 2.55 6.69
N THR A 252 17.17 1.29 6.67
CA THR A 252 15.75 0.92 6.54
C THR A 252 14.93 1.48 7.70
N ALA A 253 15.45 1.44 8.93
CA ALA A 253 14.81 2.06 10.08
C ALA A 253 14.67 3.59 9.92
N ALA A 254 15.74 4.28 9.50
CA ALA A 254 15.69 5.73 9.29
C ALA A 254 14.68 6.12 8.20
N LEU A 255 14.63 5.38 7.08
CA LEU A 255 13.66 5.60 6.00
C LEU A 255 12.22 5.43 6.51
N LEU A 256 11.94 4.35 7.27
CA LEU A 256 10.63 4.10 7.88
C LEU A 256 10.25 5.20 8.88
N GLU A 257 11.19 5.63 9.72
CA GLU A 257 10.95 6.69 10.70
C GLU A 257 10.55 7.98 10.01
N VAL A 258 11.29 8.39 8.97
CA VAL A 258 11.02 9.63 8.22
C VAL A 258 9.71 9.55 7.44
N LEU A 259 9.39 8.41 6.81
CA LEU A 259 8.16 8.23 6.05
C LEU A 259 6.90 8.10 6.91
N THR A 260 7.04 7.71 8.18
CA THR A 260 5.90 7.53 9.11
C THR A 260 5.77 8.66 10.11
N THR A 261 6.68 9.64 10.08
CA THR A 261 6.68 10.78 10.97
C THR A 261 6.37 12.06 10.18
N PRO A 262 5.31 12.82 10.56
CA PRO A 262 4.96 14.06 9.89
C PRO A 262 6.18 14.96 9.68
N ALA A 263 6.22 15.69 8.55
CA ALA A 263 7.37 16.53 8.19
C ALA A 263 7.76 17.53 9.30
N ASN A 264 6.76 18.05 10.01
CA ASN A 264 6.93 19.07 11.05
C ASN A 264 7.07 18.49 12.46
N ALA A 265 7.01 17.17 12.63
CA ALA A 265 7.16 16.53 13.93
C ALA A 265 8.65 16.40 14.30
N PRO A 266 9.01 16.61 15.58
CA PRO A 266 10.38 16.43 16.04
C PRO A 266 10.80 14.96 15.83
N LEU A 267 11.97 14.79 15.22
CA LEU A 267 12.59 13.49 15.07
C LEU A 267 13.24 13.06 16.40
N PRO A 268 13.44 11.75 16.62
CA PRO A 268 14.29 11.31 17.71
C PRO A 268 15.67 11.96 17.54
N VAL A 269 16.25 12.44 18.64
CA VAL A 269 17.54 13.14 18.67
C VAL A 269 18.50 12.31 19.50
N ILE A 270 19.76 12.21 19.05
CA ILE A 270 20.83 11.68 19.90
C ILE A 270 21.02 12.68 21.04
N MET A 271 20.58 12.32 22.24
CA MET A 271 21.01 13.07 23.43
C MET A 271 22.50 12.78 23.62
N PRO A 272 23.37 13.80 23.68
CA PRO A 272 24.75 13.56 24.10
C PRO A 272 24.70 12.89 25.49
N PRO A 273 25.62 11.97 25.80
CA PRO A 273 25.72 11.43 27.15
C PRO A 273 25.81 12.60 28.13
N PRO A 274 25.15 12.53 29.30
CA PRO A 274 25.25 13.59 30.29
C PRO A 274 26.73 13.83 30.56
N VAL A 275 27.16 15.08 30.35
CA VAL A 275 28.51 15.49 30.73
C VAL A 275 28.60 15.23 32.23
N ILE A 276 29.38 14.21 32.62
CA ILE A 276 29.75 14.01 34.01
C ILE A 276 30.65 15.19 34.34
N THR A 277 30.06 16.29 34.78
CA THR A 277 30.82 17.34 35.43
C THR A 277 31.41 16.71 36.68
N THR A 278 32.74 16.78 36.81
CA THR A 278 33.42 16.38 38.04
C THR A 278 32.72 17.06 39.23
N PRO A 279 32.55 16.36 40.36
CA PRO A 279 31.90 16.97 41.52
C PRO A 279 32.70 18.22 41.91
N VAL A 280 32.01 19.38 41.95
CA VAL A 280 32.54 20.56 42.62
C VAL A 280 32.80 20.14 44.07
N PRO A 281 33.97 20.44 44.66
CA PRO A 281 34.23 20.14 46.06
C PRO A 281 33.13 20.78 46.91
N LEU A 282 32.41 19.95 47.67
CA LEU A 282 31.40 20.43 48.61
C LEU A 282 32.08 21.40 49.59
N LEU A 283 31.66 22.66 49.57
CA LEU A 283 31.90 23.59 50.67
C LEU A 283 31.31 22.94 51.94
N PRO A 284 32.03 22.94 53.08
CA PRO A 284 31.52 22.32 54.31
C PRO A 284 30.19 22.98 54.72
N PRO A 285 29.20 22.20 55.20
CA PRO A 285 27.90 22.73 55.55
C PRO A 285 28.03 23.67 56.75
N ALA A 286 27.38 24.83 56.64
CA ALA A 286 27.13 25.68 57.80
C ALA A 286 26.23 24.91 58.79
N THR A 287 26.63 24.90 60.05
CA THR A 287 25.90 24.27 61.15
C THR A 287 24.51 24.88 61.31
N THR A 288 23.47 24.11 61.01
CA THR A 288 22.09 24.43 61.39
C THR A 288 21.80 23.90 62.80
N PRO A 289 21.05 24.63 63.66
CA PRO A 289 20.67 24.15 64.97
C PRO A 289 19.54 23.12 64.88
N VAL A 290 19.62 22.11 65.74
CA VAL A 290 18.65 21.02 65.93
C VAL A 290 17.28 21.57 66.37
N PRO A 291 16.15 21.16 65.75
CA PRO A 291 14.83 21.46 66.28
C PRO A 291 14.44 20.47 67.41
N ALA A 292 13.74 21.01 68.40
CA ALA A 292 13.27 20.33 69.61
C ALA A 292 12.27 19.19 69.34
N ALA A 293 12.20 18.26 70.30
CA ALA A 293 11.42 17.02 70.26
C ALA A 293 9.89 17.23 70.08
N PRO A 294 9.19 16.29 69.42
CA PRO A 294 7.75 16.40 69.19
C PRO A 294 6.91 16.05 70.43
N VAL A 295 5.82 16.80 70.61
CA VAL A 295 4.75 16.55 71.60
C VAL A 295 3.80 15.46 71.07
N PRO A 296 3.32 14.51 71.89
CA PRO A 296 2.47 13.42 71.42
C PRO A 296 1.02 13.88 71.18
N MET A 297 0.44 13.46 70.05
CA MET A 297 -0.98 13.63 69.73
C MET A 297 -1.85 12.51 70.33
N PRO A 298 -3.13 12.76 70.64
CA PRO A 298 -4.05 11.75 71.17
C PRO A 298 -4.58 10.80 70.09
N ALA A 299 -4.88 9.57 70.50
CA ALA A 299 -5.32 8.46 69.66
C ALA A 299 -6.69 8.71 68.99
N GLN A 300 -6.81 8.34 67.71
CA GLN A 300 -8.07 8.32 66.98
C GLN A 300 -8.86 7.02 67.24
N PRO A 301 -10.22 7.04 67.19
CA PRO A 301 -11.03 5.85 67.42
C PRO A 301 -11.04 4.91 66.20
N VAL A 302 -11.09 3.60 66.51
CA VAL A 302 -11.12 2.47 65.57
C VAL A 302 -12.45 2.43 64.80
N PRO A 303 -12.48 2.18 63.47
CA PRO A 303 -13.73 2.04 62.73
C PRO A 303 -14.38 0.66 62.96
N VAL A 304 -15.71 0.65 63.09
CA VAL A 304 -16.58 -0.53 63.16
C VAL A 304 -16.72 -1.16 61.76
N PRO A 305 -16.67 -2.49 61.61
CA PRO A 305 -16.74 -3.13 60.28
C PRO A 305 -18.18 -3.14 59.74
N MET A 306 -18.35 -2.74 58.48
CA MET A 306 -19.62 -2.88 57.73
C MET A 306 -19.84 -4.34 57.27
N PRO A 307 -21.10 -4.80 57.13
CA PRO A 307 -21.40 -6.16 56.69
C PRO A 307 -21.13 -6.35 55.19
N MET A 308 -20.61 -7.52 54.83
CA MET A 308 -20.32 -7.90 53.44
C MET A 308 -21.62 -8.07 52.61
N PRO A 309 -21.61 -7.72 51.31
CA PRO A 309 -22.73 -8.01 50.43
C PRO A 309 -22.81 -9.50 50.08
N THR A 310 -24.04 -10.00 50.01
CA THR A 310 -24.40 -11.37 49.63
C THR A 310 -24.01 -11.67 48.18
N PRO A 311 -23.54 -12.89 47.82
CA PRO A 311 -23.19 -13.21 46.45
C PRO A 311 -24.42 -13.20 45.53
N ALA A 312 -24.31 -12.53 44.38
CA ALA A 312 -25.32 -12.60 43.32
C ALA A 312 -25.42 -14.02 42.74
N GLN A 313 -26.65 -14.49 42.49
CA GLN A 313 -26.91 -15.76 41.82
C GLN A 313 -26.32 -15.77 40.38
N PRO A 314 -25.80 -16.90 39.90
CA PRO A 314 -25.33 -17.01 38.53
C PRO A 314 -26.50 -16.98 37.53
N SER A 315 -26.34 -16.22 36.46
CA SER A 315 -27.25 -16.17 35.31
C SER A 315 -27.43 -17.55 34.66
N PRO A 316 -28.62 -17.87 34.11
CA PRO A 316 -28.84 -19.15 33.43
C PRO A 316 -27.99 -19.26 32.15
N ALA A 317 -27.48 -20.47 31.90
CA ALA A 317 -26.68 -20.80 30.73
C ALA A 317 -27.46 -20.57 29.42
N PRO A 318 -26.79 -20.12 28.33
CA PRO A 318 -27.44 -19.98 27.03
C PRO A 318 -27.80 -21.36 26.46
N SER A 319 -28.98 -21.45 25.83
CA SER A 319 -29.48 -22.65 25.16
C SER A 319 -28.55 -23.10 24.02
N PRO A 320 -28.44 -24.41 23.75
CA PRO A 320 -27.59 -24.92 22.68
C PRO A 320 -28.12 -24.47 21.30
N ALA A 321 -27.19 -24.07 20.44
CA ALA A 321 -27.48 -23.68 19.06
C ALA A 321 -28.02 -24.89 18.26
N THR A 322 -29.12 -24.67 17.54
CA THR A 322 -29.65 -25.59 16.53
C THR A 322 -28.59 -25.90 15.46
N PRO A 323 -28.36 -27.18 15.10
CA PRO A 323 -27.43 -27.53 14.04
C PRO A 323 -27.94 -27.07 12.67
N PRO A 324 -27.05 -26.71 11.73
CA PRO A 324 -27.44 -26.28 10.39
C PRO A 324 -28.07 -27.43 9.60
N VAL A 325 -29.12 -27.11 8.83
CA VAL A 325 -29.77 -27.99 7.86
C VAL A 325 -28.78 -28.34 6.74
N PRO A 326 -28.67 -29.60 6.29
CA PRO A 326 -27.74 -29.97 5.22
C PRO A 326 -28.21 -29.35 3.89
N MET A 327 -27.29 -28.68 3.19
CA MET A 327 -27.51 -28.29 1.79
C MET A 327 -27.54 -29.54 0.89
N PRO A 328 -28.41 -29.59 -0.14
CA PRO A 328 -28.38 -30.67 -1.12
C PRO A 328 -27.08 -30.62 -1.94
N ALA A 329 -26.54 -31.80 -2.23
CA ALA A 329 -25.29 -31.97 -2.98
C ALA A 329 -25.38 -31.38 -4.40
N ALA A 330 -24.31 -30.69 -4.81
CA ALA A 330 -24.17 -30.17 -6.17
C ALA A 330 -24.07 -31.33 -7.19
N PRO A 331 -24.65 -31.20 -8.38
CA PRO A 331 -24.52 -32.21 -9.44
C PRO A 331 -23.06 -32.29 -9.95
N PRO A 332 -22.63 -33.46 -10.44
CA PRO A 332 -21.24 -33.68 -10.89
C PRO A 332 -20.89 -32.80 -12.10
N VAL A 333 -19.73 -32.16 -12.03
CA VAL A 333 -19.13 -31.39 -13.12
C VAL A 333 -18.60 -32.38 -14.17
N PRO A 334 -18.90 -32.20 -15.47
CA PRO A 334 -18.35 -33.07 -16.52
C PRO A 334 -16.83 -32.88 -16.64
N ALA A 335 -16.11 -34.00 -16.76
CA ALA A 335 -14.67 -34.03 -16.92
C ALA A 335 -14.22 -33.33 -18.21
N VAL A 336 -13.36 -32.33 -18.09
CA VAL A 336 -12.67 -31.70 -19.22
C VAL A 336 -11.51 -32.61 -19.64
N PRO A 337 -11.39 -33.00 -20.92
CA PRO A 337 -10.28 -33.82 -21.38
C PRO A 337 -8.95 -33.05 -21.28
N ALA A 338 -7.92 -33.72 -20.75
CA ALA A 338 -6.57 -33.19 -20.64
C ALA A 338 -6.00 -32.86 -22.03
N SER A 339 -5.51 -31.62 -22.20
CA SER A 339 -4.71 -31.24 -23.37
C SER A 339 -3.32 -31.88 -23.30
N PRO A 340 -2.74 -32.32 -24.43
CA PRO A 340 -1.46 -33.00 -24.45
C PRO A 340 -0.32 -32.05 -24.08
N ALA A 341 0.63 -32.57 -23.29
CA ALA A 341 1.85 -31.88 -22.89
C ALA A 341 2.70 -31.51 -24.12
N VAL A 342 3.05 -30.22 -24.21
CA VAL A 342 4.08 -29.75 -25.16
C VAL A 342 5.44 -30.09 -24.56
N VAL A 343 6.11 -31.05 -25.19
CA VAL A 343 7.53 -31.36 -24.95
C VAL A 343 8.36 -30.23 -25.55
N ILE A 344 9.08 -29.49 -24.71
CA ILE A 344 10.17 -28.61 -25.14
C ILE A 344 11.47 -29.35 -24.81
N ALA A 345 12.28 -29.58 -25.84
CA ALA A 345 13.61 -30.17 -25.76
C ALA A 345 14.57 -29.32 -26.61
N PRO A 346 15.88 -29.44 -26.35
CA PRO A 346 16.61 -28.84 -25.22
C PRO A 346 17.04 -27.39 -25.47
#